data_AF-A0A840I3T8-F1
#
_entry.id   AF-A0A840I3T8-F1
#
_cell.length_a   1.000
_cell.length_b   1.000
_cell.length_c   1.000
_cell.angle_alpha   90.00
_cell.angle_beta   90.00
_cell.angle_gamma   90.00
#
_symmetry.space_group_name_H-M   'P 1'
#
loop_
_entity.id
_entity.type
_entity.pdbx_description
1 polymer ?
#
loop_
_entity_poly.entity_id
_entity_poly.type
_entity_poly.pdbx_seq_one_letter_code
_entity_poly.pdbx_strand_id
1 'polypeptide(L)'
;MASPIILTLQLDAKSQDFFQDERKRWFVPRLDQVPAHLTLFHKLPGEEREAVMEALGEACAAREPFEVVVAEVLSLGAGVAYRLRSEALERLRQDLAHAFFPWLTGQDRQGFRAHVTVQNKVTKATAEACRAVIEAEFEPFTATAEGVQLWSYEGGPWGTIGAVSFGH
;
A
#
# COMPACT_ATOMS: atom_id res chain seq x y z
N MET A 1 -0.73 -23.28 10.99
CA MET A 1 -1.48 -22.13 10.47
C MET A 1 -0.52 -21.34 9.60
N ALA A 2 -0.86 -21.13 8.35
CA ALA A 2 -0.10 -20.30 7.43
C ALA A 2 -0.21 -18.83 7.86
N SER A 3 0.87 -18.08 7.64
CA SER A 3 0.88 -16.64 7.95
C SER A 3 -0.10 -15.90 7.04
N PRO A 4 -0.84 -14.90 7.54
CA PRO A 4 -1.73 -14.10 6.71
C PRO A 4 -0.98 -13.39 5.58
N ILE A 5 -1.66 -13.20 4.45
CA ILE A 5 -1.13 -12.52 3.27
C ILE A 5 -1.50 -11.04 3.33
N ILE A 6 -0.52 -10.18 3.13
CA ILE A 6 -0.70 -8.74 2.90
C ILE A 6 -0.50 -8.50 1.41
N LEU A 7 -1.41 -7.73 0.82
CA LEU A 7 -1.33 -7.32 -0.58
C LEU A 7 -1.05 -5.82 -0.67
N THR A 8 0.00 -5.46 -1.39
CA THR A 8 0.34 -4.05 -1.67
C THR A 8 0.37 -3.79 -3.17
N LEU A 9 0.14 -2.53 -3.55
CA LEU A 9 0.39 -2.08 -4.92
C LEU A 9 1.91 -2.00 -5.16
N GLN A 10 2.36 -2.37 -6.36
CA GLN A 10 3.72 -2.06 -6.84
C GLN A 10 3.68 -0.77 -7.65
N LEU A 11 4.49 0.19 -7.22
CA LEU A 11 4.74 1.43 -7.94
C LEU A 11 6.09 1.32 -8.68
N ASP A 12 6.26 2.16 -9.70
CA ASP A 12 7.53 2.33 -10.39
C ASP A 12 8.67 2.63 -9.41
N ALA A 13 9.89 2.23 -9.80
CA ALA A 13 11.07 2.31 -8.94
C ALA A 13 11.33 3.72 -8.40
N LYS A 14 11.12 4.76 -9.23
CA LYS A 14 11.36 6.15 -8.82
C LYS A 14 10.37 6.58 -7.72
N SER A 15 9.10 6.25 -7.87
CA SER A 15 8.07 6.56 -6.86
C SER A 15 8.27 5.75 -5.59
N GLN A 16 8.68 4.48 -5.72
CA GLN A 16 9.00 3.62 -4.58
C GLN A 16 10.19 4.18 -3.78
N ASP A 17 11.25 4.61 -4.46
CA ASP A 17 12.44 5.21 -3.83
C ASP A 17 12.08 6.52 -3.10
N PHE A 18 11.26 7.37 -3.71
CA PHE A 18 10.75 8.59 -3.06
C PHE A 18 10.10 8.28 -1.70
N PHE A 19 9.16 7.32 -1.66
CA PHE A 19 8.49 6.98 -0.40
C PHE A 19 9.42 6.30 0.60
N GLN A 20 10.39 5.52 0.12
CA GLN A 20 11.38 4.88 0.98
C GLN A 20 12.29 5.93 1.65
N ASP A 21 12.67 6.98 0.91
CA ASP A 21 13.48 8.06 1.45
C ASP A 21 12.69 8.94 2.43
N GLU A 22 11.42 9.20 2.15
CA GLU A 22 10.52 9.87 3.09
C GLU A 22 10.37 9.08 4.41
N ARG A 23 10.26 7.75 4.34
CA ARG A 23 10.26 6.90 5.54
C ARG A 23 11.59 6.94 6.28
N LYS A 24 12.72 6.90 5.58
CA LYS A 24 14.04 7.04 6.24
C LYS A 24 14.15 8.38 6.97
N ARG A 25 13.56 9.46 6.43
CA ARG A 25 13.58 10.80 7.01
C ARG A 25 12.65 10.91 8.24
N TRP A 26 11.44 10.34 8.17
CA TRP A 26 10.36 10.67 9.12
C TRP A 26 9.86 9.51 9.98
N PHE A 27 10.06 8.26 9.57
CA PHE A 27 9.60 7.10 10.30
C PHE A 27 10.51 6.83 11.51
N VAL A 28 9.93 6.31 12.60
CA VAL A 28 10.70 5.95 13.79
C VAL A 28 11.62 4.76 13.44
N PRO A 29 12.96 4.89 13.44
CA PRO A 29 13.85 3.88 12.83
C PRO A 29 13.68 2.47 13.42
N ARG A 30 13.53 2.36 14.75
CA ARG A 30 13.31 1.07 15.45
C ARG A 30 11.97 0.39 15.11
N LEU A 31 11.05 1.09 14.45
CA LEU A 31 9.74 0.60 14.04
C LEU A 31 9.64 0.39 12.52
N ASP A 32 10.61 0.86 11.75
CA ASP A 32 10.63 0.78 10.29
C ASP A 32 11.13 -0.60 9.83
N GLN A 33 10.25 -1.59 9.88
CA GLN A 33 10.58 -3.00 9.61
C GLN A 33 10.14 -3.48 8.24
N VAL A 34 9.42 -2.65 7.48
CA VAL A 34 8.83 -3.00 6.19
C VAL A 34 9.02 -1.86 5.19
N PRO A 35 9.18 -2.15 3.89
CA PRO A 35 9.34 -1.13 2.86
C PRO A 35 8.20 -0.11 2.87
N ALA A 36 8.42 1.06 2.25
CA ALA A 36 7.31 1.93 1.88
C ALA A 36 6.28 1.17 1.03
N HIS A 37 5.00 1.36 1.30
CA HIS A 37 3.96 0.59 0.63
C HIS A 37 2.62 1.30 0.64
N LEU A 38 1.80 0.97 -0.37
CA LEU A 38 0.37 1.21 -0.39
C LEU A 38 -0.34 -0.12 -0.20
N THR A 39 -1.02 -0.30 0.93
CA THR A 39 -1.76 -1.53 1.23
C THR A 39 -3.10 -1.58 0.49
N LEU A 40 -3.32 -2.67 -0.26
CA LEU A 40 -4.63 -3.02 -0.83
C LEU A 40 -5.44 -3.85 0.17
N PHE A 41 -4.82 -4.89 0.75
CA PHE A 41 -5.45 -5.77 1.75
C PHE A 41 -4.47 -6.09 2.87
N HIS A 42 -4.94 -6.06 4.11
CA HIS A 42 -4.13 -6.23 5.30
C HIS A 42 -4.06 -7.68 5.76
N LYS A 43 -5.06 -8.50 5.43
CA LYS A 43 -5.16 -9.84 6.00
C LYS A 43 -5.99 -10.80 5.14
N LEU A 44 -5.42 -11.26 4.04
CA LEU A 44 -5.93 -12.41 3.29
C LEU A 44 -5.48 -13.73 3.96
N PRO A 45 -6.25 -14.83 3.84
CA PRO A 45 -5.92 -16.11 4.47
C PRO A 45 -4.71 -16.76 3.78
N GLY A 46 -3.71 -17.15 4.56
CA GLY A 46 -2.50 -17.81 4.05
C GLY A 46 -2.76 -19.21 3.51
N GLU A 47 -3.78 -19.87 4.03
CA GLU A 47 -4.24 -21.21 3.69
C GLU A 47 -4.84 -21.24 2.27
N GLU A 48 -5.41 -20.13 1.81
CA GLU A 48 -6.03 -19.99 0.48
C GLU A 48 -5.07 -19.35 -0.52
N ARG A 49 -3.74 -19.46 -0.30
CA ARG A 49 -2.72 -18.80 -1.13
C ARG A 49 -2.90 -19.07 -2.63
N GLU A 50 -3.24 -20.29 -3.00
CA GLU A 50 -3.44 -20.68 -4.40
C GLU A 50 -4.61 -19.91 -5.03
N ALA A 51 -5.77 -19.91 -4.38
CA ALA A 51 -6.95 -19.18 -4.86
C ALA A 51 -6.74 -17.65 -4.84
N VAL A 52 -5.95 -17.13 -3.89
CA VAL A 52 -5.52 -15.72 -3.92
C VAL A 52 -4.65 -15.44 -5.15
N MET A 53 -3.65 -16.27 -5.43
CA MET A 53 -2.77 -16.10 -6.59
C MET A 53 -3.52 -16.20 -7.92
N GLU A 54 -4.47 -17.13 -8.04
CA GLU A 54 -5.33 -17.29 -9.22
C GLU A 54 -6.14 -16.01 -9.50
N ALA A 55 -6.87 -15.52 -8.50
CA ALA A 55 -7.65 -14.29 -8.62
C ALA A 55 -6.79 -13.05 -8.93
N LEU A 56 -5.57 -12.97 -8.38
CA LEU A 56 -4.63 -11.91 -8.73
C LEU A 56 -4.13 -12.03 -10.17
N GLY A 57 -3.85 -13.25 -10.64
CA GLY A 57 -3.46 -13.52 -12.02
C GLY A 57 -4.51 -13.01 -13.00
N GLU A 58 -5.77 -13.39 -12.80
CA GLU A 58 -6.89 -12.92 -13.61
C GLU A 58 -7.06 -11.40 -13.57
N ALA A 59 -7.06 -10.81 -12.37
CA ALA A 59 -7.24 -9.38 -12.20
C ALA A 59 -6.09 -8.56 -12.82
N CYS A 60 -4.85 -9.03 -12.71
CA CYS A 60 -3.68 -8.31 -13.21
C CYS A 60 -3.47 -8.50 -14.72
N ALA A 61 -3.76 -9.69 -15.28
CA ALA A 61 -3.64 -9.94 -16.72
C ALA A 61 -4.61 -9.07 -17.55
N ALA A 62 -5.75 -8.69 -16.97
CA ALA A 62 -6.74 -7.84 -17.61
C ALA A 62 -6.43 -6.32 -17.53
N ARG A 63 -5.25 -5.93 -17.05
CA ARG A 63 -4.89 -4.53 -16.78
C ARG A 63 -3.54 -4.20 -17.37
N GLU A 64 -3.43 -3.03 -17.98
CA GLU A 64 -2.14 -2.39 -18.28
C GLU A 64 -1.65 -1.59 -17.07
N PRO A 65 -0.34 -1.31 -16.94
CA PRO A 65 0.17 -0.30 -16.03
C PRO A 65 -0.59 1.02 -16.16
N PHE A 66 -0.88 1.66 -15.03
CA PHE A 66 -1.71 2.86 -15.01
C PHE A 66 -1.18 3.92 -14.06
N GLU A 67 -1.56 5.17 -14.34
CA GLU A 67 -1.14 6.32 -13.56
C GLU A 67 -1.86 6.40 -12.21
N VAL A 68 -1.10 6.82 -11.20
CA VAL A 68 -1.58 7.11 -9.85
C VAL A 68 -1.04 8.45 -9.40
N VAL A 69 -1.94 9.40 -9.13
CA VAL A 69 -1.55 10.73 -8.68
C VAL A 69 -1.26 10.70 -7.18
N VAL A 70 -0.05 11.06 -6.80
CA VAL A 70 0.32 11.39 -5.42
C VAL A 70 -0.13 12.83 -5.19
N ALA A 71 -1.27 12.99 -4.51
CA ALA A 71 -2.09 14.19 -4.62
C ALA A 71 -1.88 15.20 -3.50
N GLU A 72 -1.66 14.74 -2.27
CA GLU A 72 -1.58 15.58 -1.08
C GLU A 72 -0.96 14.83 0.10
N VAL A 73 -0.47 15.58 1.08
CA VAL A 73 -0.05 15.06 2.38
C VAL A 73 -1.26 14.96 3.31
N LEU A 74 -1.34 13.89 4.08
CA LEU A 74 -2.44 13.58 5.00
C LEU A 74 -1.96 13.48 6.43
N SER A 75 -2.77 14.00 7.35
CA SER A 75 -2.68 13.65 8.76
C SER A 75 -3.38 12.32 9.02
N LEU A 76 -2.70 11.43 9.74
CA LEU A 76 -3.26 10.21 10.34
C LEU A 76 -3.50 10.39 11.85
N GLY A 77 -3.53 11.63 12.33
CA GLY A 77 -3.55 11.98 13.76
C GLY A 77 -2.17 11.83 14.40
N ALA A 78 -1.74 10.61 14.64
CA ALA A 78 -0.43 10.26 15.22
C ALA A 78 0.59 9.82 14.15
N GLY A 79 0.46 10.37 12.94
CA GLY A 79 1.27 10.01 11.78
C GLY A 79 0.97 10.87 10.54
N VAL A 80 1.76 10.66 9.50
CA VAL A 80 1.70 11.36 8.22
C VAL A 80 1.78 10.36 7.08
N ALA A 81 1.01 10.61 6.03
CA ALA A 81 0.98 9.80 4.82
C ALA A 81 0.79 10.67 3.58
N TYR A 82 1.08 10.13 2.40
CA TYR A 82 0.67 10.72 1.13
C TYR A 82 -0.63 10.08 0.67
N ARG A 83 -1.59 10.87 0.17
CA ARG A 83 -2.79 10.36 -0.50
C ARG A 83 -2.46 10.04 -1.96
N LEU A 84 -2.90 8.87 -2.39
CA LEU A 84 -2.84 8.49 -3.80
C LEU A 84 -4.26 8.47 -4.37
N ARG A 85 -4.43 8.90 -5.62
CA ARG A 85 -5.73 8.95 -6.32
C ARG A 85 -5.58 8.36 -7.71
N SER A 86 -6.45 7.43 -8.05
CA SER A 86 -6.59 6.88 -9.40
C SER A 86 -7.87 6.06 -9.46
N GLU A 87 -8.72 6.36 -10.44
CA GLU A 87 -9.93 5.55 -10.62
C GLU A 87 -9.58 4.11 -11.01
N ALA A 88 -8.48 3.89 -11.72
CA ALA A 88 -8.00 2.55 -12.07
C ALA A 88 -7.57 1.77 -10.83
N LEU A 89 -6.94 2.44 -9.86
CA LEU A 89 -6.60 1.85 -8.56
C LEU A 89 -7.85 1.50 -7.75
N GLU A 90 -8.85 2.38 -7.73
CA GLU A 90 -10.13 2.12 -7.06
C GLU A 90 -10.86 0.93 -7.67
N ARG A 91 -10.91 0.85 -9.02
CA ARG A 91 -11.47 -0.30 -9.76
C ARG A 91 -10.73 -1.60 -9.48
N LEU A 92 -9.39 -1.60 -9.52
CA LEU A 92 -8.56 -2.75 -9.13
C LEU A 92 -8.93 -3.23 -7.72
N ARG A 93 -8.99 -2.31 -6.76
CA ARG A 93 -9.29 -2.66 -5.38
C ARG A 93 -10.71 -3.18 -5.21
N GLN A 94 -11.68 -2.67 -5.96
CA GLN A 94 -13.07 -3.14 -5.94
C GLN A 94 -13.19 -4.56 -6.50
N ASP A 95 -12.60 -4.83 -7.66
CA ASP A 95 -12.66 -6.15 -8.30
C ASP A 95 -12.03 -7.22 -7.41
N LEU A 96 -10.87 -6.92 -6.83
CA LEU A 96 -10.24 -7.79 -5.84
C LEU A 96 -11.09 -7.95 -4.57
N ALA A 97 -11.82 -6.91 -4.15
CA ALA A 97 -12.71 -7.01 -2.99
C ALA A 97 -13.85 -8.00 -3.24
N HIS A 98 -14.38 -8.00 -4.47
CA HIS A 98 -15.44 -8.91 -4.88
C HIS A 98 -14.91 -10.36 -4.92
N ALA A 99 -13.73 -10.58 -5.53
CA ALA A 99 -13.11 -11.90 -5.58
C ALA A 99 -12.78 -12.45 -4.18
N PHE A 100 -12.26 -11.60 -3.29
CA PHE A 100 -11.87 -11.99 -1.94
C PHE A 100 -13.00 -11.88 -0.91
N PHE A 101 -14.23 -11.54 -1.32
CA PHE A 101 -15.34 -11.24 -0.42
C PHE A 101 -15.56 -12.28 0.68
N PRO A 102 -15.46 -13.60 0.46
CA PRO A 102 -15.62 -14.59 1.52
C PRO A 102 -14.59 -14.47 2.66
N TRP A 103 -13.41 -13.93 2.36
CA TRP A 103 -12.26 -13.90 3.26
C TRP A 103 -12.00 -12.55 3.91
N LEU A 104 -12.62 -11.47 3.41
CA LEU A 104 -12.31 -10.13 3.90
C LEU A 104 -12.68 -9.95 5.37
N THR A 105 -11.73 -9.41 6.12
CA THR A 105 -11.93 -8.95 7.50
C THR A 105 -12.73 -7.65 7.55
N GLY A 106 -13.19 -7.26 8.74
CA GLY A 106 -13.86 -5.97 8.92
C GLY A 106 -13.02 -4.77 8.47
N GLN A 107 -11.69 -4.83 8.60
CA GLN A 107 -10.79 -3.77 8.12
C GLN A 107 -10.73 -3.74 6.59
N ASP A 108 -10.62 -4.89 5.94
CA ASP A 108 -10.53 -4.98 4.49
C ASP A 108 -11.87 -4.80 3.76
N ARG A 109 -13.00 -4.84 4.48
CA ARG A 109 -14.33 -4.49 3.94
C ARG A 109 -14.63 -2.99 4.01
N GLN A 110 -13.88 -2.21 4.77
CA GLN A 110 -14.09 -0.77 4.88
C GLN A 110 -13.71 -0.02 3.61
N GLY A 111 -14.13 1.25 3.52
CA GLY A 111 -13.79 2.12 2.40
C GLY A 111 -12.28 2.21 2.19
N PHE A 112 -11.85 1.94 0.96
CA PHE A 112 -10.46 2.02 0.57
C PHE A 112 -10.00 3.48 0.50
N ARG A 113 -8.91 3.79 1.21
CA ARG A 113 -8.28 5.10 1.21
C ARG A 113 -6.83 4.90 0.83
N ALA A 114 -6.52 5.03 -0.46
CA ALA A 114 -5.19 4.85 -0.99
C ALA A 114 -4.20 5.84 -0.35
N HIS A 115 -3.21 5.32 0.36
CA HIS A 115 -2.17 6.13 0.99
C HIS A 115 -0.88 5.35 1.20
N VAL A 116 0.25 6.06 1.24
CA VAL A 116 1.55 5.54 1.68
C VAL A 116 1.95 6.24 2.97
N THR A 117 2.12 5.47 4.04
CA THR A 117 2.49 6.02 5.36
C THR A 117 3.99 6.24 5.45
N VAL A 118 4.39 7.47 5.81
CA VAL A 118 5.80 7.87 5.97
C VAL A 118 6.17 8.16 7.43
N GLN A 119 5.18 8.33 8.30
CA GLN A 119 5.37 8.40 9.75
C GLN A 119 4.12 7.87 10.46
N ASN A 120 4.30 7.09 11.53
CA ASN A 120 3.23 6.78 12.47
C ASN A 120 3.78 6.47 13.87
N LYS A 121 2.88 6.27 14.84
CA LYS A 121 3.23 5.92 16.23
C LYS A 121 4.09 6.98 16.92
N VAL A 122 3.88 8.24 16.55
CA VAL A 122 4.49 9.42 17.19
C VAL A 122 3.44 10.21 17.96
N THR A 123 3.84 11.25 18.68
CA THR A 123 2.87 12.18 19.28
C THR A 123 2.15 12.98 18.20
N LYS A 124 0.93 13.46 18.48
CA LYS A 124 0.19 14.34 17.56
C LYS A 124 0.99 15.59 17.19
N ALA A 125 1.65 16.23 18.15
CA ALA A 125 2.48 17.41 17.91
C ALA A 125 3.66 17.11 16.98
N THR A 126 4.32 15.95 17.14
CA THR A 126 5.37 15.49 16.23
C THR A 126 4.84 15.28 14.82
N ALA A 127 3.68 14.64 14.68
CA ALA A 127 3.05 14.41 13.38
C ALA A 127 2.64 15.73 12.70
N GLU A 128 2.11 16.69 13.46
CA GLU A 128 1.74 18.02 12.94
C GLU A 128 2.96 18.81 12.44
N ALA A 129 4.06 18.81 13.20
CA ALA A 129 5.30 19.45 12.79
C ALA A 129 5.91 18.80 11.54
N CYS A 130 5.95 17.46 11.51
CA CYS A 130 6.40 16.68 10.35
C CYS A 130 5.57 17.02 9.11
N ARG A 131 4.23 16.99 9.24
CA ARG A 131 3.30 17.30 8.16
C ARG A 131 3.51 18.70 7.59
N ALA A 132 3.69 19.70 8.44
CA ALA A 132 3.92 21.08 8.00
C ALA A 132 5.20 21.24 7.18
N VAL A 133 6.27 20.51 7.53
CA VAL A 133 7.52 20.50 6.74
C VAL A 133 7.28 19.85 5.38
N ILE A 134 6.67 18.67 5.36
CA ILE A 134 6.40 17.95 4.11
C ILE A 134 5.46 18.77 3.20
N GLU A 135 4.37 19.31 3.74
CA GLU A 135 3.40 20.12 2.98
C GLU A 135 4.02 21.37 2.34
N ALA A 136 5.06 21.96 2.95
CA ALA A 136 5.73 23.14 2.41
C ALA A 136 6.64 22.82 1.22
N GLU A 137 7.14 21.59 1.12
CA GLU A 137 8.06 21.12 0.07
C GLU A 137 7.34 20.27 -1.00
N PHE A 138 6.10 19.86 -0.74
CA PHE A 138 5.41 18.89 -1.57
C PHE A 138 4.76 19.50 -2.82
N GLU A 139 5.15 18.98 -3.98
CA GLU A 139 4.46 19.18 -5.25
C GLU A 139 3.80 17.85 -5.68
N PRO A 140 2.51 17.86 -6.06
CA PRO A 140 1.85 16.66 -6.59
C PRO A 140 2.58 16.11 -7.81
N PHE A 141 2.70 14.79 -7.87
CA PHE A 141 3.34 14.09 -9.00
C PHE A 141 2.60 12.80 -9.34
N THR A 142 2.90 12.26 -10.51
CA THR A 142 2.32 11.00 -10.99
C THR A 142 3.32 9.86 -10.82
N ALA A 143 2.85 8.78 -10.20
CA ALA A 143 3.50 7.48 -10.16
C ALA A 143 2.86 6.54 -11.18
N THR A 144 3.56 5.48 -11.57
CA THR A 144 3.00 4.39 -12.36
C THR A 144 2.79 3.17 -11.47
N ALA A 145 1.59 2.61 -11.47
CA ALA A 145 1.32 1.32 -10.86
C ALA A 145 1.64 0.20 -11.87
N GLU A 146 2.49 -0.74 -11.48
CA GLU A 146 3.04 -1.76 -12.39
C GLU A 146 2.59 -3.19 -12.04
N GLY A 147 1.97 -3.37 -10.87
CA GLY A 147 1.49 -4.67 -10.43
C GLY A 147 1.09 -4.69 -8.96
N VAL A 148 1.12 -5.87 -8.39
CA VAL A 148 0.86 -6.12 -6.96
C VAL A 148 1.93 -7.02 -6.35
N GLN A 149 2.18 -6.83 -5.07
CA GLN A 149 3.15 -7.61 -4.29
C GLN A 149 2.44 -8.28 -3.12
N LEU A 150 2.74 -9.57 -2.94
CA LEU A 150 2.26 -10.38 -1.83
C LEU A 150 3.35 -10.55 -0.78
N TRP A 151 2.92 -10.48 0.47
CA TRP A 151 3.78 -10.61 1.64
C TRP A 151 3.18 -11.56 2.67
N SER A 152 4.01 -12.32 3.39
CA SER A 152 3.63 -13.07 4.59
C SER A 152 3.78 -12.18 5.81
N TYR A 153 2.74 -12.06 6.63
CA TYR A 153 2.83 -11.34 7.91
C TYR A 153 3.42 -12.24 9.00
N GLU A 154 4.66 -11.98 9.40
CA GLU A 154 5.43 -12.84 10.33
C GLU A 154 5.54 -12.22 11.74
N GLY A 155 4.45 -11.61 12.22
CA GLY A 155 4.40 -11.01 13.56
C GLY A 155 5.09 -9.65 13.68
N GLY A 156 5.36 -8.99 12.55
CA GLY A 156 6.02 -7.69 12.51
C GLY A 156 6.72 -7.47 11.17
N PRO A 157 7.81 -8.23 10.89
CA PRO A 157 8.44 -8.26 9.58
C PRO A 157 7.53 -8.93 8.56
N TRP A 158 7.76 -8.60 7.29
CA TRP A 158 7.04 -9.17 6.15
C TRP A 158 7.99 -10.02 5.31
N GLY A 159 7.64 -11.29 5.10
CA GLY A 159 8.34 -12.16 4.16
C GLY A 159 7.81 -11.95 2.74
N THR A 160 8.69 -12.02 1.74
CA THR A 160 8.26 -11.90 0.33
C THR A 160 7.64 -13.22 -0.13
N ILE A 161 6.40 -13.17 -0.64
CA ILE A 161 5.72 -14.34 -1.22
C ILE A 161 5.91 -14.40 -2.74
N GLY A 162 5.73 -13.25 -3.41
CA GLY A 162 5.79 -13.14 -4.87
C GLY A 162 5.08 -11.88 -5.36
N ALA A 163 5.21 -11.59 -6.65
CA ALA A 163 4.60 -10.45 -7.31
C ALA A 163 3.83 -10.89 -8.55
N VAL A 164 2.84 -10.09 -8.94
CA VAL A 164 2.10 -10.25 -10.19
C VAL A 164 2.09 -8.89 -10.89
N SER A 165 2.75 -8.82 -12.04
CA SER A 165 2.75 -7.61 -12.89
C SER A 165 1.42 -7.45 -13.61
N PHE A 166 1.07 -6.21 -13.91
CA PHE A 166 0.00 -5.92 -14.88
C PHE A 166 0.44 -6.35 -16.28
N GLY A 167 -0.53 -6.73 -17.12
CA GLY A 167 -0.32 -7.14 -18.50
C GLY A 167 0.29 -6.03 -19.36
N HIS A 168 0.99 -6.42 -20.42
CA HIS A 168 1.49 -5.54 -21.48
C HIS A 168 0.69 -5.74 -22.76
#